data_AF-A0A859JCV5-F1
#
_entry.id   AF-A0A859JCV5-F1
#
_cell.length_a   1.000
_cell.length_b   1.000
_cell.length_c   1.000
_cell.angle_alpha   90.00
_cell.angle_beta   90.00
_cell.angle_gamma   90.00
#
_symmetry.space_group_name_H-M   'P 1'
#
loop_
_entity.id
_entity.type
_entity.pdbx_description
1 polymer ?
#
loop_
_entity_poly.entity_id
_entity_poly.type
_entity_poly.pdbx_seq_one_letter_code
_entity_poly.pdbx_strand_id
1 'polypeptide(L)'
;MPRLAASSNDRPFWWRAAPRPALPRRDAPAKADIAIIGSGLTGLVAATQLASAGWQAAVFEQGQIGVGASTRNAGFIGRTLKYSFGDLQRRHGTSHAIAVYGEMQRAFDAVGETIAAFNIDCDYQRHGRLVLANTAKQYDEILAEFRLRQQHLGNDFAPVAEAKLHREIASVRYCGGVVAPDMAALHPGKYHQGLLEAALREGVD
;
A
#
# COMPACT_ATOMS: atom_id res chain seq x y z
N MET A 1 18.47 17.82 -17.53
CA MET A 1 17.11 17.24 -17.40
C MET A 1 16.17 18.01 -18.32
N PRO A 2 15.33 17.36 -19.13
CA PRO A 2 14.34 18.07 -19.93
C PRO A 2 13.38 18.77 -18.97
N ARG A 3 13.18 20.08 -19.15
CA ARG A 3 12.12 20.81 -18.43
C ARG A 3 10.79 20.33 -18.97
N LEU A 4 9.90 19.94 -18.06
CA LEU A 4 8.48 19.75 -18.40
C LEU A 4 7.95 21.05 -19.04
N ALA A 5 6.99 20.93 -19.96
CA ALA A 5 6.40 22.08 -20.66
C ALA A 5 5.91 23.13 -19.65
N ALA A 6 5.92 24.42 -20.00
CA ALA A 6 5.51 25.51 -19.10
C ALA A 6 4.07 25.38 -18.55
N SER A 7 3.24 24.53 -19.15
CA SER A 7 1.89 24.16 -18.71
C SER A 7 1.84 22.93 -17.78
N SER A 8 2.98 22.38 -17.36
CA SER A 8 3.02 21.18 -16.52
C SER A 8 2.60 21.49 -15.08
N ASN A 9 1.55 20.83 -14.62
CA ASN A 9 1.16 20.85 -13.21
C ASN A 9 2.03 19.85 -12.44
N ASP A 10 2.85 20.34 -11.53
CA ASP A 10 3.71 19.55 -10.64
C ASP A 10 2.96 18.99 -9.42
N ARG A 11 1.70 19.38 -9.25
CA ARG A 11 0.84 18.90 -8.18
C ARG A 11 0.36 17.48 -8.46
N PRO A 12 0.48 16.58 -7.46
CA PRO A 12 -0.06 15.22 -7.53
C PRO A 12 -1.52 15.20 -7.94
N PHE A 13 -1.87 14.29 -8.85
CA PHE A 13 -3.23 14.12 -9.36
C PHE A 13 -4.26 13.97 -8.23
N TRP A 14 -3.93 13.17 -7.22
CA TRP A 14 -4.79 12.88 -6.05
C TRP A 14 -5.18 14.12 -5.25
N TRP A 15 -4.36 15.18 -5.26
CA TRP A 15 -4.66 16.40 -4.49
C TRP A 15 -5.79 17.23 -5.09
N ARG A 16 -6.25 16.90 -6.31
CA ARG A 16 -7.43 17.54 -6.91
C ARG A 16 -8.73 17.09 -6.22
N ALA A 17 -8.82 15.81 -5.85
CA ALA A 17 -10.00 15.23 -5.23
C ALA A 17 -9.92 15.20 -3.69
N ALA A 18 -8.70 15.09 -3.13
CA ALA A 18 -8.44 15.26 -1.70
C ALA A 18 -7.34 16.30 -1.49
N PRO A 19 -7.69 17.60 -1.43
CA PRO A 19 -6.75 18.65 -1.12
C PRO A 19 -6.05 18.37 0.21
N ARG A 20 -4.80 18.81 0.33
CA ARG A 20 -4.05 18.58 1.57
C ARG A 20 -4.71 19.28 2.75
N PRO A 21 -4.65 18.68 3.96
CA PRO A 21 -5.14 19.32 5.18
C PRO A 21 -4.45 20.65 5.42
N ALA A 22 -5.22 21.66 5.80
CA ALA A 22 -4.71 22.95 6.26
C ALA A 22 -4.87 23.02 7.79
N LEU A 23 -3.93 22.43 8.50
CA LEU A 23 -3.87 22.56 9.96
C LEU A 23 -3.02 23.78 10.35
N PRO A 24 -3.48 24.58 11.33
CA PRO A 24 -2.65 25.65 11.87
C PRO A 24 -1.42 25.05 12.53
N ARG A 25 -0.29 25.75 12.43
CA ARG A 25 0.90 25.39 13.20
C ARG A 25 0.57 25.45 14.68
N ARG A 26 0.88 24.38 15.41
CA ARG A 26 0.80 24.32 16.86
C ARG A 26 2.21 24.41 17.45
N ASP A 27 2.30 24.93 18.66
CA ASP A 27 3.52 24.82 19.44
C ASP A 27 3.69 23.36 19.89
N ALA A 28 4.94 22.93 20.03
CA ALA A 28 5.23 21.59 20.52
C ALA A 28 4.68 21.43 21.95
N PRO A 29 4.09 20.27 22.31
CA PRO A 29 3.67 20.03 23.68
C PRO A 29 4.89 20.05 24.61
N ALA A 30 4.69 20.49 25.86
CA ALA A 30 5.75 20.51 26.85
C ALA A 30 6.26 19.09 27.20
N LYS A 31 5.40 18.07 27.04
CA LYS A 31 5.70 16.66 27.28
C LYS A 31 4.84 15.77 26.37
N ALA A 32 5.41 14.67 25.90
CA ALA A 32 4.72 13.53 25.31
C ALA A 32 5.40 12.25 25.79
N ASP A 33 4.67 11.13 25.83
CA ASP A 33 5.28 9.82 26.11
C ASP A 33 6.06 9.32 24.89
N ILE A 34 5.56 9.61 23.69
CA ILE A 34 6.14 9.18 22.42
C ILE A 34 6.18 10.34 21.42
N ALA A 35 7.38 10.61 20.89
CA ALA A 35 7.58 11.56 19.80
C ALA A 35 7.73 10.81 18.47
N ILE A 36 6.90 11.14 17.48
CA ILE A 36 6.89 10.54 16.15
C ILE A 36 7.35 11.57 15.14
N ILE A 37 8.35 11.24 14.33
CA ILE A 37 8.90 12.15 13.33
C ILE A 37 8.31 11.83 11.95
N GLY A 38 7.50 12.75 11.44
CA GLY A 38 6.89 12.71 10.11
C GLY A 38 5.40 12.35 10.12
N SER A 39 4.60 13.15 9.43
CA SER A 39 3.14 13.00 9.31
C SER A 39 2.70 12.09 8.16
N GLY A 40 3.55 11.13 7.77
CA GLY A 40 3.25 10.17 6.71
C GLY A 40 2.31 9.04 7.15
N LEU A 41 1.97 8.10 6.26
CA LEU A 41 1.11 6.95 6.60
C LEU A 41 1.67 6.17 7.79
N THR A 42 2.97 5.87 7.78
CA THR A 42 3.63 5.15 8.88
C THR A 42 3.53 5.91 10.21
N GLY A 43 3.79 7.22 10.20
CA GLY A 43 3.75 8.03 11.41
C GLY A 43 2.34 8.16 11.97
N LEU A 44 1.35 8.41 11.10
CA LEU A 44 -0.05 8.54 11.50
C LEU A 44 -0.63 7.21 11.98
N VAL A 45 -0.39 6.11 11.28
CA VAL A 45 -0.83 4.77 11.75
C VAL A 45 -0.22 4.45 13.10
N ALA A 46 1.09 4.69 13.29
CA ALA A 46 1.72 4.48 14.58
C ALA A 46 1.11 5.37 15.68
N ALA A 47 0.91 6.66 15.39
CA ALA A 47 0.35 7.61 16.35
C ALA A 47 -1.05 7.20 16.80
N THR A 48 -1.93 6.85 15.86
CA THR A 48 -3.30 6.42 16.17
C THR A 48 -3.30 5.14 17.00
N GLN A 49 -2.49 4.13 16.63
CA GLN A 49 -2.40 2.87 17.40
C GLN A 49 -1.86 3.08 18.82
N LEU A 50 -0.86 3.95 18.98
CA LEU A 50 -0.29 4.28 20.29
C LEU A 50 -1.28 5.06 21.17
N ALA A 51 -1.98 6.04 20.59
CA ALA A 51 -3.00 6.81 21.29
C ALA A 51 -4.18 5.94 21.73
N SER A 52 -4.68 5.04 20.86
CA SER A 52 -5.72 4.07 21.22
C SER A 52 -5.26 3.08 22.31
N ALA A 53 -3.95 2.87 22.48
CA ALA A 53 -3.37 2.10 23.58
C ALA A 53 -3.12 2.93 24.86
N GLY A 54 -3.50 4.21 24.88
CA GLY A 54 -3.42 5.09 26.05
C GLY A 54 -2.14 5.91 26.19
N TRP A 55 -1.28 5.95 25.17
CA TRP A 55 -0.04 6.73 25.20
C TRP A 55 -0.25 8.16 24.69
N GLN A 56 0.42 9.14 25.31
CA GLN A 56 0.46 10.51 24.80
C GLN A 56 1.46 10.61 23.64
N ALA A 57 0.97 10.53 22.41
CA ALA A 57 1.78 10.62 21.20
C ALA A 57 1.72 12.02 20.58
N ALA A 58 2.87 12.53 20.13
CA ALA A 58 3.00 13.78 19.40
C ALA A 58 3.70 13.56 18.06
N VAL A 59 3.13 14.08 16.96
CA VAL A 59 3.65 13.93 15.60
C VAL A 59 4.28 15.23 15.12
N PHE A 60 5.58 15.19 14.84
CA PHE A 60 6.35 16.34 14.37
C PHE A 60 6.55 16.29 12.86
N GLU A 61 6.02 17.28 12.16
CA GLU A 61 6.21 17.46 10.72
C GLU A 61 6.98 18.76 10.44
N GLN A 62 8.08 18.67 9.70
CA GLN A 62 8.87 19.84 9.32
C GLN A 62 8.16 20.67 8.24
N GLY A 63 7.49 19.98 7.30
CA GLY A 63 6.83 20.59 6.17
C GLY A 63 5.33 20.82 6.37
N GLN A 64 4.60 20.79 5.26
CA GLN A 64 3.14 20.76 5.32
C GLN A 64 2.67 19.32 5.41
N ILE A 65 1.69 19.08 6.29
CA ILE A 65 1.10 17.75 6.48
C ILE A 65 0.58 17.21 5.15
N GLY A 66 0.90 15.95 4.87
CA GLY A 66 0.49 15.27 3.63
C GLY A 66 1.21 15.73 2.37
N VAL A 67 2.31 16.51 2.42
CA VAL A 67 3.06 16.92 1.22
C VAL A 67 3.96 15.81 0.65
N GLY A 68 4.35 14.84 1.48
CA GLY A 68 5.32 13.78 1.16
C GLY A 68 4.73 12.60 0.36
N ALA A 69 5.49 11.51 0.31
CA ALA A 69 5.17 10.32 -0.50
C ALA A 69 3.79 9.69 -0.22
N SER A 70 3.31 9.82 1.02
CA SER A 70 2.04 9.27 1.52
C SER A 70 0.80 9.66 0.73
N THR A 71 0.80 10.84 0.09
CA THR A 71 -0.33 11.34 -0.73
C THR A 71 0.01 11.40 -2.22
N ARG A 72 1.21 10.92 -2.60
CA ARG A 72 1.78 11.00 -3.96
C ARG A 72 1.94 9.63 -4.63
N ASN A 73 1.74 8.55 -3.87
CA ASN A 73 1.84 7.18 -4.39
C ASN A 73 0.64 6.81 -5.27
N ALA A 74 0.70 5.64 -5.90
CA ALA A 74 -0.34 5.17 -6.83
C ALA A 74 -1.60 4.61 -6.16
N GLY A 75 -1.62 4.50 -4.82
CA GLY A 75 -2.76 3.96 -4.06
C GLY A 75 -2.84 2.44 -4.01
N PHE A 76 -1.85 1.71 -4.54
CA PHE A 76 -1.83 0.24 -4.50
C PHE A 76 -1.36 -0.29 -3.16
N ILE A 77 -2.06 -1.31 -2.67
CA ILE A 77 -1.73 -2.07 -1.47
C ILE A 77 -1.60 -3.52 -1.93
N GLY A 78 -0.48 -4.18 -1.67
CA GLY A 78 -0.33 -5.56 -2.11
C GLY A 78 0.89 -6.23 -1.53
N ARG A 79 0.91 -7.56 -1.68
CA ARG A 79 1.97 -8.42 -1.15
C ARG A 79 3.10 -8.61 -2.16
N THR A 80 3.72 -7.50 -2.58
CA THR A 80 4.80 -7.52 -3.59
C THR A 80 6.13 -7.11 -3.00
N LEU A 81 7.14 -7.97 -3.13
CA LEU A 81 8.54 -7.68 -2.81
C LEU A 81 9.39 -7.72 -4.07
N LYS A 82 10.59 -7.17 -3.93
CA LYS A 82 11.66 -7.35 -4.92
C LYS A 82 12.05 -8.83 -5.10
N TYR A 83 11.96 -9.64 -4.04
CA TYR A 83 12.27 -11.07 -4.08
C TYR A 83 11.00 -11.91 -4.12
N SER A 84 10.96 -12.88 -5.04
CA SER A 84 9.87 -13.84 -5.12
C SER A 84 9.89 -14.79 -3.91
N PHE A 85 8.79 -15.51 -3.67
CA PHE A 85 8.76 -16.56 -2.66
C PHE A 85 9.83 -17.62 -2.96
N GLY A 86 9.92 -18.06 -4.23
CA GLY A 86 10.97 -18.98 -4.68
C GLY A 86 12.38 -18.44 -4.48
N ASP A 87 12.61 -17.13 -4.67
CA ASP A 87 13.91 -16.50 -4.38
C ASP A 87 14.27 -16.59 -2.90
N LEU A 88 13.35 -16.20 -2.02
CA LEU A 88 13.56 -16.26 -0.57
C LEU A 88 13.76 -17.71 -0.11
N GLN A 89 12.97 -18.64 -0.64
CA GLN A 89 13.08 -20.06 -0.32
C GLN A 89 14.46 -20.61 -0.69
N ARG A 90 14.97 -20.28 -1.89
CA ARG A 90 16.30 -20.73 -2.34
C ARG A 90 17.44 -20.15 -1.50
N ARG A 91 17.34 -18.88 -1.10
CA ARG A 91 18.43 -18.16 -0.42
C ARG A 91 18.44 -18.37 1.10
N HIS A 92 17.26 -18.52 1.69
CA HIS A 92 17.06 -18.46 3.15
C HIS A 92 16.21 -19.60 3.70
N GLY A 93 15.76 -20.53 2.85
CA GLY A 93 14.95 -21.67 3.25
C GLY A 93 13.45 -21.37 3.31
N THR A 94 12.65 -22.44 3.28
CA THR A 94 11.18 -22.37 3.22
C THR A 94 10.58 -21.64 4.42
N SER A 95 11.03 -21.93 5.64
CA SER A 95 10.48 -21.31 6.85
C SER A 95 10.65 -19.79 6.87
N HIS A 96 11.78 -19.29 6.38
CA HIS A 96 12.01 -17.86 6.25
C HIS A 96 11.10 -17.23 5.19
N ALA A 97 10.98 -17.86 4.02
CA ALA A 97 10.08 -17.39 2.96
C ALA A 97 8.63 -17.31 3.44
N ILE A 98 8.16 -18.32 4.19
CA ILE A 98 6.83 -18.33 4.81
C ILE A 98 6.69 -17.18 5.82
N ALA A 99 7.67 -16.98 6.70
CA ALA A 99 7.61 -15.92 7.71
C ALA A 99 7.51 -14.52 7.07
N VAL A 100 8.33 -14.25 6.04
CA VAL A 100 8.31 -12.97 5.31
C VAL A 100 6.97 -12.74 4.62
N TYR A 101 6.49 -13.71 3.84
CA TYR A 101 5.21 -13.56 3.15
C TYR A 101 4.02 -13.52 4.11
N GLY A 102 4.12 -14.18 5.27
CA GLY A 102 3.13 -14.08 6.35
C GLY A 102 3.06 -12.68 6.95
N GLU A 103 4.21 -12.02 7.15
CA GLU A 103 4.24 -10.62 7.59
C GLU A 103 3.62 -9.68 6.56
N MET A 104 3.87 -9.92 5.27
CA MET A 104 3.23 -9.15 4.21
C MET A 104 1.72 -9.32 4.18
N GLN A 105 1.21 -10.53 4.47
CA GLN A 105 -0.23 -10.76 4.59
C GLN A 105 -0.81 -9.95 5.74
N ARG A 106 -0.18 -10.00 6.93
CA ARG A 106 -0.61 -9.19 8.08
C ARG A 106 -0.62 -7.70 7.76
N ALA A 107 0.44 -7.19 7.13
CA ALA A 107 0.50 -5.78 6.73
C ALA A 107 -0.59 -5.41 5.71
N PHE A 108 -0.93 -6.31 4.78
CA PHE A 108 -2.01 -6.11 3.82
C PHE A 108 -3.38 -6.04 4.50
N ASP A 109 -3.65 -6.94 5.46
CA ASP A 109 -4.92 -6.98 6.18
C ASP A 109 -5.08 -5.83 7.17
N ALA A 110 -4.00 -5.46 7.86
CA ALA A 110 -3.97 -4.35 8.81
C ALA A 110 -4.44 -3.02 8.21
N VAL A 111 -4.21 -2.79 6.91
CA VAL A 111 -4.73 -1.59 6.23
C VAL A 111 -6.26 -1.60 6.20
N GLY A 112 -6.87 -2.74 5.84
CA GLY A 112 -8.33 -2.89 5.82
C GLY A 112 -8.94 -2.80 7.23
N GLU A 113 -8.28 -3.41 8.21
CA GLU A 113 -8.67 -3.33 9.63
C GLU A 113 -8.61 -1.89 10.15
N THR A 114 -7.56 -1.15 9.83
CA THR A 114 -7.41 0.27 10.22
C THR A 114 -8.50 1.13 9.57
N ILE A 115 -8.79 0.91 8.28
CA ILE A 115 -9.85 1.63 7.58
C ILE A 115 -11.21 1.39 8.23
N ALA A 116 -11.51 0.14 8.58
CA ALA A 116 -12.75 -0.23 9.25
C ALA A 116 -12.84 0.35 10.67
N ALA A 117 -11.77 0.22 11.46
CA ALA A 117 -11.73 0.67 12.86
C ALA A 117 -11.99 2.17 13.00
N PHE A 118 -11.45 2.98 12.08
CA PHE A 118 -11.58 4.44 12.13
C PHE A 118 -12.64 5.01 11.17
N ASN A 119 -13.39 4.14 10.47
CA ASN A 119 -14.39 4.51 9.47
C ASN A 119 -13.85 5.47 8.40
N ILE A 120 -12.70 5.13 7.80
CA ILE A 120 -12.01 6.00 6.84
C ILE A 120 -12.62 5.84 5.43
N ASP A 121 -13.30 6.88 4.95
CA ASP A 121 -13.77 6.94 3.56
C ASP A 121 -12.63 7.27 2.60
N CYS A 122 -12.00 6.24 2.02
CA CYS A 122 -10.83 6.39 1.14
C CYS A 122 -10.90 5.59 -0.16
N ASP A 123 -12.11 5.26 -0.64
CA ASP A 123 -12.31 4.48 -1.86
C ASP A 123 -11.55 3.11 -1.84
N TYR A 124 -11.48 2.46 -0.68
CA TYR A 124 -10.78 1.20 -0.51
C TYR A 124 -11.49 0.04 -1.23
N GLN A 125 -10.77 -0.68 -2.09
CA GLN A 125 -11.32 -1.77 -2.89
C GLN A 125 -10.32 -2.92 -3.04
N ARG A 126 -10.76 -4.16 -2.80
CA ARG A 126 -9.97 -5.39 -2.99
C ARG A 126 -10.32 -6.03 -4.34
N HIS A 127 -9.65 -5.59 -5.41
CA HIS A 127 -9.87 -6.10 -6.78
C HIS A 127 -8.83 -7.12 -7.25
N GLY A 128 -7.82 -7.41 -6.43
CA GLY A 128 -6.71 -8.25 -6.86
C GLY A 128 -5.85 -7.57 -7.93
N ARG A 129 -5.14 -8.39 -8.70
CA ARG A 129 -4.31 -7.96 -9.81
C ARG A 129 -4.23 -8.99 -10.90
N LEU A 130 -3.92 -8.52 -12.10
CA LEU A 130 -3.52 -9.31 -13.25
C LEU A 130 -2.01 -9.17 -13.46
N VAL A 131 -1.26 -10.27 -13.37
CA VAL A 131 0.17 -10.33 -13.68
C VAL A 131 0.34 -10.90 -15.08
N LEU A 132 0.86 -10.10 -16.00
CA LEU A 132 0.95 -10.43 -17.42
C LEU A 132 2.35 -10.93 -17.81
N ALA A 133 2.38 -11.92 -18.69
CA ALA A 133 3.60 -12.46 -19.27
C ALA A 133 3.81 -11.95 -20.70
N ASN A 134 4.99 -11.43 -20.99
CA ASN A 134 5.38 -10.99 -22.34
C ASN A 134 5.90 -12.15 -23.21
N THR A 135 6.26 -13.28 -22.60
CA THR A 135 6.79 -14.47 -23.30
C THR A 135 6.24 -15.73 -22.65
N ALA A 136 6.23 -16.84 -23.39
CA ALA A 136 5.85 -18.15 -22.85
C ALA A 136 6.73 -18.57 -21.65
N LYS A 137 8.04 -18.30 -21.71
CA LYS A 137 8.95 -18.57 -20.59
C LYS A 137 8.55 -17.79 -19.33
N GLN A 138 8.25 -16.50 -19.47
CA GLN A 138 7.82 -15.67 -18.34
C GLN A 138 6.48 -16.17 -17.78
N TYR A 139 5.58 -16.66 -18.64
CA TYR A 139 4.32 -17.24 -18.20
C TYR A 139 4.54 -18.47 -17.32
N ASP A 140 5.42 -19.39 -17.74
CA ASP A 140 5.78 -20.57 -16.95
C ASP A 140 6.43 -20.20 -15.61
N GLU A 141 7.31 -19.19 -15.60
CA GLU A 141 7.95 -18.67 -14.39
C GLU A 141 6.94 -18.08 -13.41
N ILE A 142 5.98 -17.29 -13.90
CA ILE A 142 4.87 -16.74 -13.09
C ILE A 142 4.04 -17.88 -12.49
N LEU A 143 3.66 -18.88 -13.30
CA LEU A 143 2.88 -20.01 -12.81
C LEU A 143 3.62 -20.82 -11.75
N ALA A 144 4.91 -21.10 -11.96
CA ALA A 144 5.73 -21.80 -10.97
C ALA A 144 5.80 -21.03 -9.64
N GLU A 145 6.01 -19.71 -9.69
CA GLU A 145 6.04 -18.86 -8.50
C GLU A 145 4.69 -18.85 -7.76
N PHE A 146 3.56 -18.73 -8.46
CA PHE A 146 2.25 -18.75 -7.83
C PHE A 146 1.86 -20.13 -7.28
N ARG A 147 2.30 -21.23 -7.92
CA ARG A 147 2.14 -22.59 -7.37
C ARG A 147 2.88 -22.77 -6.05
N LEU A 148 4.10 -22.23 -5.93
CA LEU A 148 4.84 -22.25 -4.66
C LEU A 148 4.09 -21.49 -3.56
N ARG A 149 3.54 -20.32 -3.89
CA ARG A 149 2.72 -19.53 -2.95
C ARG A 149 1.46 -20.28 -2.55
N GLN A 150 0.77 -20.94 -3.47
CA GLN A 150 -0.41 -21.75 -3.14
C GLN A 150 -0.03 -22.91 -2.23
N GLN A 151 1.03 -23.65 -2.57
CA GLN A 151 1.49 -24.81 -1.80
C GLN A 151 1.88 -24.46 -0.37
N HIS A 152 2.61 -23.35 -0.16
CA HIS A 152 3.19 -23.02 1.13
C HIS A 152 2.40 -21.99 1.94
N LEU A 153 1.55 -21.18 1.29
CA LEU A 153 0.82 -20.07 1.93
C LEU A 153 -0.70 -20.20 1.76
N GLY A 154 -1.20 -21.15 0.96
CA GLY A 154 -2.63 -21.28 0.67
C GLY A 154 -3.18 -20.13 -0.20
N ASN A 155 -2.31 -19.39 -0.89
CA ASN A 155 -2.72 -18.26 -1.71
C ASN A 155 -3.40 -18.71 -3.01
N ASP A 156 -4.66 -18.33 -3.19
CA ASP A 156 -5.39 -18.56 -4.44
C ASP A 156 -4.84 -17.74 -5.61
N PHE A 157 -4.92 -18.34 -6.79
CA PHE A 157 -4.64 -17.68 -8.06
C PHE A 157 -5.31 -18.43 -9.21
N ALA A 158 -5.60 -17.72 -10.30
CA ALA A 158 -6.18 -18.28 -11.51
C ALA A 158 -5.24 -18.04 -12.71
N PRO A 159 -4.71 -19.10 -13.34
CA PRO A 159 -4.01 -19.00 -14.61
C PRO A 159 -4.93 -18.47 -15.72
N VAL A 160 -4.42 -17.56 -16.53
CA VAL A 160 -5.09 -17.01 -17.71
C VAL A 160 -4.21 -17.30 -18.93
N ALA A 161 -4.65 -18.25 -19.77
CA ALA A 161 -4.01 -18.51 -21.04
C ALA A 161 -4.21 -17.34 -22.02
N GLU A 162 -3.29 -17.16 -22.97
CA GLU A 162 -3.35 -16.12 -24.01
C GLU A 162 -4.73 -16.01 -24.67
N ALA A 163 -5.31 -17.14 -25.08
CA ALA A 163 -6.62 -17.19 -25.74
C ALA A 163 -7.78 -16.64 -24.88
N LYS A 164 -7.61 -16.52 -23.56
CA LYS A 164 -8.61 -16.00 -22.61
C LYS A 164 -8.29 -14.59 -22.10
N LEU A 165 -7.11 -14.03 -22.41
CA LEU A 165 -6.68 -12.72 -21.88
C LEU A 165 -7.62 -11.57 -22.27
N HIS A 166 -8.29 -11.65 -23.42
CA HIS A 166 -9.26 -10.65 -23.88
C HIS A 166 -10.42 -10.42 -22.89
N ARG A 167 -10.67 -11.36 -21.96
CA ARG A 167 -11.67 -11.21 -20.91
C ARG A 167 -11.19 -10.32 -19.76
N GLU A 168 -9.88 -10.20 -19.59
CA GLU A 168 -9.25 -9.45 -18.49
C GLU A 168 -8.68 -8.10 -18.97
N ILE A 169 -8.14 -8.05 -20.19
CA ILE A 169 -7.53 -6.85 -20.77
C ILE A 169 -7.69 -6.81 -22.29
N ALA A 170 -8.01 -5.64 -22.83
CA ALA A 170 -8.11 -5.40 -24.26
C ALA A 170 -6.71 -5.22 -24.92
N SER A 171 -5.86 -6.23 -24.83
CA SER A 171 -4.50 -6.23 -25.41
C SER A 171 -4.13 -7.59 -26.00
N VAL A 172 -3.44 -7.57 -27.14
CA VAL A 172 -2.92 -8.76 -27.84
C VAL A 172 -1.41 -8.97 -27.65
N ARG A 173 -0.77 -8.19 -26.77
CA ARG A 173 0.70 -8.16 -26.63
C ARG A 173 1.28 -9.23 -25.69
N TYR A 174 0.43 -9.96 -24.97
CA TYR A 174 0.84 -10.82 -23.86
C TYR A 174 0.49 -12.29 -24.15
N CYS A 175 1.33 -13.21 -23.69
CA CYS A 175 1.21 -14.65 -23.95
C CYS A 175 0.46 -15.41 -22.83
N GLY A 176 -0.16 -14.68 -21.90
CA GLY A 176 -0.86 -15.22 -20.74
C GLY A 176 -0.62 -14.40 -19.47
N GLY A 177 -1.12 -14.89 -18.34
CA GLY A 177 -0.93 -14.25 -17.05
C GLY A 177 -1.61 -14.99 -15.90
N VAL A 178 -1.63 -14.36 -14.74
CA VAL A 178 -2.32 -14.87 -13.54
C VAL A 178 -3.17 -13.78 -12.93
N VAL A 179 -4.42 -14.11 -12.60
CA VAL A 179 -5.27 -13.29 -11.73
C VAL A 179 -5.06 -13.75 -10.30
N ALA A 180 -4.74 -12.81 -9.41
CA ALA A 180 -4.55 -13.08 -7.99
C ALA A 180 -5.35 -12.09 -7.14
N PRO A 181 -6.15 -12.53 -6.16
CA PRO A 181 -6.93 -11.66 -5.27
C PRO A 181 -6.08 -11.02 -4.16
N ASP A 182 -4.79 -10.75 -4.43
CA ASP A 182 -3.77 -10.40 -3.43
C ASP A 182 -3.35 -8.93 -3.43
N MET A 183 -4.21 -8.06 -3.98
CA MET A 183 -3.98 -6.63 -4.10
C MET A 183 -5.28 -5.85 -3.89
N ALA A 184 -5.12 -4.63 -3.39
CA ALA A 184 -6.17 -3.67 -3.17
C ALA A 184 -5.71 -2.30 -3.66
N ALA A 185 -6.64 -1.37 -3.77
CA ALA A 185 -6.36 0.03 -4.05
C ALA A 185 -7.17 0.91 -3.11
N LEU A 186 -6.68 2.13 -2.89
CA LEU A 186 -7.40 3.21 -2.23
C LEU A 186 -6.96 4.56 -2.81
N HIS A 187 -7.70 5.62 -2.48
CA HIS A 187 -7.28 6.98 -2.75
C HIS A 187 -6.29 7.45 -1.67
N PRO A 188 -4.99 7.65 -1.98
CA PRO A 188 -3.96 7.91 -0.97
C PRO A 188 -4.15 9.23 -0.23
N GLY A 189 -4.65 10.28 -0.90
CA GLY A 189 -5.00 11.56 -0.26
C GLY A 189 -6.09 11.41 0.80
N LYS A 190 -7.24 10.81 0.45
CA LYS A 190 -8.33 10.50 1.38
C LYS A 190 -7.90 9.60 2.53
N TYR A 191 -7.10 8.56 2.25
CA TYR A 191 -6.61 7.66 3.32
C TYR A 191 -5.72 8.40 4.32
N HIS A 192 -4.78 9.21 3.83
CA HIS A 192 -3.95 10.06 4.68
C HIS A 192 -4.79 11.04 5.51
N GLN A 193 -5.78 11.67 4.90
CA GLN A 193 -6.70 12.58 5.58
C GLN A 193 -7.48 11.86 6.69
N GLY A 194 -8.06 10.69 6.40
CA GLY A 194 -8.80 9.93 7.39
C GLY A 194 -7.94 9.45 8.56
N LEU A 195 -6.68 9.06 8.30
CA LEU A 195 -5.73 8.74 9.36
C LEU A 195 -5.39 9.96 10.24
N LEU A 196 -5.23 11.14 9.63
CA LEU A 196 -4.98 12.37 10.37
C LEU A 196 -6.18 12.74 11.25
N GLU A 197 -7.39 12.67 10.71
CA GLU A 197 -8.62 12.90 11.46
C GLU A 197 -8.81 11.89 12.60
N ALA A 198 -8.44 10.62 12.38
CA ALA A 198 -8.44 9.60 13.41
C ALA A 198 -7.42 9.93 14.52
N ALA A 199 -6.16 10.24 14.16
CA ALA A 199 -5.13 10.62 15.12
C ALA A 199 -5.56 11.81 15.99
N LEU A 200 -6.10 12.87 15.39
CA LEU A 200 -6.59 14.04 16.12
C LEU A 200 -7.75 13.70 17.05
N ARG A 201 -8.64 12.77 16.65
CA ARG A 201 -9.77 12.32 17.48
C ARG A 201 -9.31 11.51 18.68
N GLU A 202 -8.25 10.72 18.52
CA GLU A 202 -7.60 9.96 19.60
C GLU A 202 -6.73 10.85 20.52
N GLY A 203 -6.64 12.16 20.24
CA GLY A 203 -5.89 13.10 21.06
C GLY A 203 -4.39 13.17 20.77
N VAL A 204 -3.95 12.70 19.60
CA VAL A 204 -2.57 12.89 19.13
C VAL A 204 -2.32 14.38 18.88
N ASP A 205 -1.18 14.86 19.38
CA ASP A 205 -0.70 16.23 19.18
C ASP A 205 -0.04 16.45 17.81
#